data_AF-A0A2S9IFR8-F1
#
_entry.id   AF-A0A2S9IFR8-F1
#
_cell.length_a   1.000
_cell.length_b   1.000
_cell.length_c   1.000
_cell.angle_alpha   90.00
_cell.angle_beta   90.00
_cell.angle_gamma   90.00
#
_symmetry.space_group_name_H-M   'P 1'
#
loop_
_entity.id
_entity.type
_entity.pdbx_description
1 polymer ?
#
loop_
_entity_poly.entity_id
_entity_poly.type
_entity_poly.pdbx_seq_one_letter_code
_entity_poly.pdbx_strand_id
1 'polypeptide(L)'
;MDSENTPPSPTRLRVLAAARACFSRDGFHGASMKNICKASEISPGTLYHHFPSKEALVEAIIEEDQLRAFSRFAQDKPDSDLVETIVNNLLAVREEDRAQRALVVEIMAEGMRNPLVAEMLDRKHQAIMAMIESRLRQAQQQGAVAADLDLPATSSLLLSLTYGILADTATGSALSEAQRRRALSAMINGVLRPVG
;
A
#
# COMPACT_ATOMS: atom_id res chain seq x y z
N MET A 1 8.92 -29.12 -4.59
CA MET A 1 8.29 -29.11 -5.93
C MET A 1 8.12 -27.66 -6.22
N ASP A 2 9.15 -27.12 -6.86
CA ASP A 2 9.61 -25.76 -6.64
C ASP A 2 8.95 -24.87 -7.69
N SER A 3 7.98 -24.08 -7.25
CA SER A 3 7.35 -23.02 -8.03
C SER A 3 7.41 -21.73 -7.24
N GLU A 4 8.60 -21.41 -6.73
CA GLU A 4 8.91 -20.09 -6.22
C GLU A 4 10.11 -19.56 -7.01
N ASN A 5 9.91 -18.35 -7.57
CA ASN A 5 10.93 -17.49 -8.17
C ASN A 5 11.25 -17.61 -9.68
N THR A 6 10.26 -17.92 -10.52
CA THR A 6 10.35 -17.49 -11.94
C THR A 6 9.93 -16.02 -12.03
N PRO A 7 10.78 -15.12 -12.55
CA PRO A 7 10.40 -13.71 -12.70
C PRO A 7 9.13 -13.60 -13.55
N PRO A 8 8.22 -12.66 -13.23
CA PRO A 8 6.97 -12.51 -13.96
C PRO A 8 7.26 -12.29 -15.45
N SER A 9 6.53 -12.99 -16.32
CA SER A 9 6.76 -12.89 -17.76
C SER A 9 6.55 -11.44 -18.24
N PRO A 10 7.29 -10.98 -19.27
CA PRO A 10 7.09 -9.66 -19.85
C PRO A 10 5.63 -9.41 -20.28
N THR A 11 4.94 -10.46 -20.71
CA THR A 11 3.50 -10.43 -21.04
C THR A 11 2.65 -10.13 -19.82
N ARG A 12 2.91 -10.78 -18.67
CA ARG A 12 2.17 -10.53 -17.42
C ARG A 12 2.31 -9.07 -16.99
N LEU A 13 3.53 -8.52 -17.04
CA LEU A 13 3.79 -7.12 -16.67
C LEU A 13 3.06 -6.13 -17.60
N ARG A 14 3.08 -6.38 -18.92
CA ARG A 14 2.32 -5.55 -19.90
C ARG A 14 0.83 -5.55 -19.61
N VAL A 15 0.27 -6.72 -19.28
CA VAL A 15 -1.15 -6.84 -18.93
C VAL A 15 -1.47 -6.05 -17.65
N LEU A 16 -0.66 -6.18 -16.61
CA LEU A 16 -0.88 -5.44 -15.36
C LEU A 16 -0.76 -3.93 -15.57
N ALA A 17 0.21 -3.46 -16.36
CA ALA A 17 0.33 -2.05 -16.72
C ALA A 17 -0.93 -1.53 -17.45
N ALA A 18 -1.44 -2.29 -18.42
CA ALA A 18 -2.68 -1.96 -19.13
C ALA A 18 -3.90 -1.97 -18.20
N ALA A 19 -3.98 -2.94 -17.29
CA ALA A 19 -5.04 -3.03 -16.30
C ALA A 19 -5.03 -1.83 -15.34
N ARG A 20 -3.86 -1.46 -14.80
CA ARG A 20 -3.67 -0.26 -13.97
C ARG A 20 -4.18 0.99 -14.70
N ALA A 21 -3.77 1.20 -15.95
CA ALA A 21 -4.21 2.34 -16.75
C ALA A 21 -5.73 2.36 -17.00
N CYS A 22 -6.32 1.19 -17.31
CA CYS A 22 -7.77 1.06 -17.50
C CYS A 22 -8.55 1.32 -16.21
N PHE A 23 -8.14 0.75 -15.08
CA PHE A 23 -8.81 0.94 -13.80
C PHE A 23 -8.69 2.38 -13.30
N SER A 24 -7.52 3.02 -13.43
CA SER A 24 -7.35 4.43 -13.05
C SER A 24 -8.21 5.38 -13.87
N ARG A 25 -8.47 5.07 -15.15
CA ARG A 25 -9.23 5.94 -16.06
C ARG A 25 -10.74 5.68 -16.00
N ASP A 26 -11.13 4.41 -16.02
CA ASP A 26 -12.53 3.99 -16.23
C ASP A 26 -13.19 3.45 -14.94
N GLY A 27 -12.41 3.36 -13.84
CA GLY A 27 -12.82 2.66 -12.61
C GLY A 27 -12.85 1.14 -12.79
N PHE A 28 -13.03 0.41 -11.69
CA PHE A 28 -13.11 -1.06 -11.72
C PHE A 28 -14.27 -1.56 -12.58
N HIS A 29 -15.43 -0.92 -12.48
CA HIS A 29 -16.65 -1.32 -13.17
C HIS A 29 -16.64 -0.94 -14.66
N GLY A 30 -16.15 0.25 -15.02
CA GLY A 30 -16.08 0.71 -16.41
C GLY A 30 -14.99 0.02 -17.24
N ALA A 31 -13.93 -0.45 -16.57
CA ALA A 31 -12.94 -1.30 -17.21
C ALA A 31 -13.52 -2.68 -17.57
N SER A 32 -13.11 -3.21 -18.73
CA SER A 32 -13.47 -4.55 -19.19
C SER A 32 -12.24 -5.33 -19.61
N MET A 33 -12.31 -6.67 -19.52
CA MET A 33 -11.26 -7.56 -20.02
C MET A 33 -10.94 -7.29 -21.50
N LYS A 34 -11.95 -6.92 -22.30
CA LYS A 34 -11.77 -6.52 -23.71
C LYS A 34 -10.95 -5.24 -23.86
N ASN A 35 -11.21 -4.22 -23.04
CA ASN A 35 -10.46 -2.96 -23.07
C ASN A 35 -9.00 -3.20 -22.67
N ILE A 36 -8.78 -4.01 -21.62
CA ILE A 36 -7.44 -4.37 -21.13
C ILE A 36 -6.68 -5.18 -22.17
N CYS A 37 -7.33 -6.15 -22.82
CA CYS A 37 -6.78 -6.93 -23.93
C CYS A 37 -6.30 -6.02 -25.07
N LYS A 38 -7.13 -5.04 -25.46
CA LYS A 38 -6.79 -4.07 -26.51
C LYS A 38 -5.61 -3.18 -26.08
N ALA A 39 -5.64 -2.67 -24.85
CA ALA A 39 -4.60 -1.78 -24.32
C ALA A 39 -3.26 -2.49 -24.08
N SER A 40 -3.28 -3.80 -23.81
CA SER A 40 -2.07 -4.61 -23.64
C SER A 40 -1.54 -5.19 -24.94
N GLU A 41 -2.26 -5.06 -26.06
CA GLU A 41 -1.89 -5.60 -27.38
C GLU A 41 -1.58 -7.10 -27.35
N ILE A 42 -2.43 -7.88 -26.67
CA ILE A 42 -2.36 -9.34 -26.66
C ILE A 42 -3.70 -9.96 -27.08
N SER A 43 -3.70 -11.27 -27.37
CA SER A 43 -4.92 -11.98 -27.69
C SER A 43 -5.80 -12.20 -26.43
N PRO A 44 -7.13 -12.30 -26.57
CA PRO A 44 -8.01 -12.64 -25.45
C PRO A 44 -7.62 -13.97 -24.78
N GLY A 45 -7.26 -14.99 -25.56
CA GLY A 45 -6.83 -16.29 -25.01
C GLY A 45 -5.58 -16.17 -24.14
N THR A 46 -4.60 -15.36 -24.57
CA THR A 46 -3.40 -15.07 -23.79
C THR A 46 -3.74 -14.31 -22.51
N LEU A 47 -4.66 -13.34 -22.57
CA LEU A 47 -5.10 -12.59 -21.39
C LEU A 47 -5.75 -13.52 -20.37
N TYR A 48 -6.76 -14.29 -20.78
CA TYR A 48 -7.50 -15.20 -19.91
C TYR A 48 -6.63 -16.33 -19.35
N HIS A 49 -5.58 -16.73 -20.05
CA HIS A 49 -4.60 -17.68 -19.52
C HIS A 49 -3.81 -17.12 -18.33
N HIS A 50 -3.43 -15.84 -18.37
CA HIS A 50 -2.70 -15.20 -17.27
C HIS A 50 -3.61 -14.67 -16.17
N PHE A 51 -4.78 -14.16 -16.53
CA PHE A 51 -5.73 -13.51 -15.65
C PHE A 51 -7.15 -13.87 -16.07
N PRO A 52 -7.81 -14.82 -15.38
CA PRO A 52 -9.12 -15.30 -15.78
C PRO A 52 -10.24 -14.26 -15.57
N SER A 53 -10.01 -13.21 -14.77
CA SER A 53 -11.01 -12.19 -14.45
C SER A 53 -10.38 -10.83 -14.09
N LYS A 54 -11.22 -9.81 -13.90
CA LYS A 54 -10.79 -8.49 -13.41
C LYS A 54 -10.32 -8.55 -11.96
N GLU A 55 -10.92 -9.41 -11.17
CA GLU A 55 -10.59 -9.66 -9.77
C GLU A 55 -9.19 -10.27 -9.67
N ALA A 56 -8.82 -11.20 -10.55
CA ALA A 56 -7.46 -11.74 -10.62
C ALA A 56 -6.40 -10.67 -10.98
N LEU A 57 -6.77 -9.67 -11.79
CA LEU A 57 -5.90 -8.51 -12.07
C LEU A 57 -5.76 -7.61 -10.84
N VAL A 58 -6.86 -7.34 -10.14
CA VAL A 58 -6.85 -6.55 -8.91
C VAL A 58 -6.05 -7.24 -7.81
N GLU A 59 -6.19 -8.56 -7.65
CA GLU A 59 -5.40 -9.33 -6.68
C GLU A 59 -3.90 -9.16 -6.93
N ALA A 60 -3.45 -9.35 -8.17
CA ALA A 60 -2.05 -9.15 -8.53
C ALA A 60 -1.58 -7.70 -8.32
N ILE A 61 -2.44 -6.71 -8.55
CA ILE A 61 -2.13 -5.30 -8.27
C ILE A 61 -2.00 -5.08 -6.75
N ILE A 62 -2.89 -5.65 -5.94
CA ILE A 62 -2.87 -5.57 -4.48
C ILE A 62 -1.57 -6.20 -3.94
N GLU A 63 -1.14 -7.34 -4.48
CA GLU A 63 0.12 -7.99 -4.15
C GLU A 63 1.34 -7.11 -4.48
N GLU A 64 1.39 -6.51 -5.68
CA GLU A 64 2.46 -5.57 -6.03
C GLU A 64 2.49 -4.35 -5.10
N ASP A 65 1.33 -3.82 -4.74
CA ASP A 65 1.20 -2.70 -3.81
C ASP A 65 1.67 -3.09 -2.39
N GLN A 66 1.40 -4.33 -1.94
CA GLN A 66 1.90 -4.88 -0.69
C GLN A 66 3.43 -5.00 -0.70
N LEU A 67 4.02 -5.54 -1.77
CA LEU A 67 5.47 -5.66 -1.91
C LEU A 67 6.16 -4.30 -1.93
N ARG A 68 5.55 -3.28 -2.55
CA ARG A 68 6.05 -1.90 -2.48
C ARG A 68 6.00 -1.35 -1.05
N ALA A 69 4.92 -1.62 -0.32
CA ALA A 69 4.86 -1.25 1.08
C ALA A 69 5.99 -1.90 1.87
N PHE A 70 6.17 -3.22 1.77
CA PHE A 70 7.24 -3.96 2.45
C PHE A 70 8.64 -3.47 2.10
N SER A 71 8.86 -3.14 0.83
CA SER A 71 10.16 -2.64 0.37
C SER A 71 10.53 -1.29 1.02
N ARG A 72 9.55 -0.43 1.35
CA ARG A 72 9.81 0.79 2.12
C ARG A 72 10.33 0.48 3.51
N PHE A 73 9.66 -0.42 4.23
CA PHE A 73 10.07 -0.83 5.58
C PHE A 73 11.37 -1.66 5.61
N ALA A 74 11.73 -2.29 4.50
CA ALA A 74 12.99 -3.04 4.37
C ALA A 74 14.21 -2.12 4.22
N GLN A 75 14.01 -0.87 3.78
CA GLN A 75 15.08 0.12 3.66
C GLN A 75 15.43 0.79 5.01
N ASP A 76 14.62 0.55 6.05
CA ASP A 76 14.83 1.07 7.40
C ASP A 76 16.12 0.48 8.00
N LYS A 77 17.00 1.36 8.50
CA LYS A 77 18.26 0.94 9.12
C LYS A 77 18.00 0.44 10.54
N PRO A 78 18.73 -0.57 11.04
CA PRO A 78 18.55 -1.08 12.40
C PRO A 78 18.68 0.00 13.49
N ASP A 79 19.52 1.01 13.25
CA ASP A 79 19.82 2.08 14.22
C ASP A 79 19.11 3.41 13.90
N SER A 80 18.14 3.43 12.98
CA SER A 80 17.40 4.66 12.67
C SER A 80 16.38 4.99 13.76
N ASP A 81 16.23 6.28 14.05
CA ASP A 81 15.18 6.78 14.92
C ASP A 81 13.80 6.32 14.39
N LEU A 82 13.04 5.62 15.23
CA LEU A 82 11.78 4.99 14.84
C LEU A 82 10.73 6.02 14.42
N VAL A 83 10.69 7.17 15.10
CA VAL A 83 9.71 8.23 14.82
C VAL A 83 10.02 8.83 13.45
N GLU A 84 11.26 9.20 13.19
CA GLU A 84 11.69 9.69 11.88
C GLU A 84 11.47 8.65 10.78
N THR A 85 11.70 7.38 11.07
CA THR A 85 11.43 6.27 10.14
C THR A 85 9.95 6.21 9.75
N ILE A 86 9.04 6.24 10.73
CA ILE A 86 7.59 6.24 10.50
C ILE A 86 7.18 7.50 9.74
N VAL A 87 7.68 8.68 10.13
CA VAL A 87 7.34 9.95 9.48
C VAL A 87 7.83 9.99 8.02
N ASN A 88 9.04 9.49 7.75
CA ASN A 88 9.56 9.36 6.39
C ASN A 88 8.68 8.44 5.55
N ASN A 89 8.30 7.28 6.08
CA ASN A 89 7.42 6.34 5.39
C ASN A 89 6.03 6.95 5.11
N LEU A 90 5.45 7.71 6.05
CA LEU A 90 4.17 8.40 5.87
C LEU A 90 4.24 9.49 4.79
N LEU A 91 5.36 10.23 4.72
CA LEU A 91 5.54 11.30 3.73
C LEU A 91 5.86 10.76 2.34
N ALA A 92 6.66 9.70 2.24
CA ALA A 92 7.05 9.08 0.97
C ALA A 92 5.85 8.61 0.14
N VAL A 93 4.75 8.20 0.78
CA VAL A 93 3.52 7.82 0.08
C VAL A 93 2.92 8.95 -0.76
N ARG A 94 3.17 10.22 -0.40
CA ARG A 94 2.71 11.38 -1.18
C ARG A 94 3.53 11.62 -2.44
N GLU A 95 4.79 11.18 -2.42
CA GLU A 95 5.75 11.32 -3.53
C GLU A 95 5.53 10.26 -4.61
N GLU A 96 4.74 9.22 -4.32
CA GLU A 96 4.32 8.24 -5.31
C GLU A 96 3.52 8.90 -6.46
N ASP A 97 3.59 8.27 -7.63
CA ASP A 97 2.80 8.68 -8.79
C ASP A 97 1.32 8.83 -8.43
N ARG A 98 0.75 9.96 -8.87
CA ARG A 98 -0.66 10.29 -8.63
C ARG A 98 -1.59 9.23 -9.19
N ALA A 99 -1.28 8.65 -10.37
CA ALA A 99 -2.14 7.63 -10.97
C ALA A 99 -2.13 6.33 -10.14
N GLN A 100 -0.96 5.94 -9.61
CA GLN A 100 -0.82 4.83 -8.67
C GLN A 100 -1.64 5.07 -7.40
N ARG A 101 -1.52 6.24 -6.77
CA ARG A 101 -2.29 6.57 -5.55
C ARG A 101 -3.79 6.56 -5.81
N ALA A 102 -4.23 7.14 -6.93
CA ALA A 102 -5.64 7.13 -7.33
C ALA A 102 -6.17 5.71 -7.52
N LEU A 103 -5.37 4.80 -8.08
CA LEU A 103 -5.76 3.40 -8.24
C LEU A 103 -5.94 2.68 -6.90
N VAL A 104 -5.08 2.94 -5.91
CA VAL A 104 -5.25 2.38 -4.56
C VAL A 104 -6.60 2.82 -3.98
N VAL A 105 -6.95 4.10 -4.11
CA VAL A 105 -8.24 4.63 -3.64
C VAL A 105 -9.42 3.99 -4.39
N GLU A 106 -9.32 3.82 -5.71
CA GLU A 106 -10.34 3.14 -6.51
C GLU A 106 -10.57 1.69 -6.04
N ILE A 107 -9.49 0.94 -5.76
CA ILE A 107 -9.57 -0.44 -5.26
C ILE A 107 -10.19 -0.47 -3.86
N MET A 108 -9.83 0.47 -2.98
CA MET A 108 -10.45 0.59 -1.65
C MET A 108 -11.95 0.88 -1.77
N ALA A 109 -12.35 1.79 -2.66
CA ALA A 109 -13.74 2.10 -2.91
C ALA A 109 -14.51 0.88 -3.47
N GLU A 110 -13.87 0.08 -4.32
CA GLU A 110 -14.43 -1.18 -4.80
C GLU A 110 -14.63 -2.21 -3.67
N GLY A 111 -13.67 -2.34 -2.76
CA GLY A 111 -13.78 -3.22 -1.60
C GLY A 111 -14.99 -2.92 -0.72
N MET A 112 -15.48 -1.68 -0.69
CA MET A 112 -16.68 -1.32 0.08
C MET A 112 -17.99 -1.93 -0.45
N ARG A 113 -17.99 -2.44 -1.70
CA ARG A 113 -19.18 -2.98 -2.38
C ARG A 113 -18.96 -4.36 -3.01
N ASN A 114 -17.72 -4.83 -3.04
CA ASN A 114 -17.33 -6.11 -3.61
C ASN A 114 -16.62 -6.96 -2.54
N PRO A 115 -17.29 -7.97 -1.96
CA PRO A 115 -16.73 -8.78 -0.88
C PRO A 115 -15.42 -9.46 -1.22
N LEU A 116 -15.23 -9.89 -2.47
CA LEU A 116 -14.00 -10.55 -2.88
C LEU A 116 -12.80 -9.58 -2.85
N VAL A 117 -13.00 -8.34 -3.31
CA VAL A 117 -11.96 -7.29 -3.23
C VAL A 117 -11.73 -6.88 -1.77
N ALA A 118 -12.78 -6.84 -0.95
CA ALA A 118 -12.65 -6.58 0.48
C ALA A 118 -11.75 -7.62 1.17
N GLU A 119 -11.94 -8.90 0.90
CA GLU A 119 -11.10 -9.98 1.43
C GLU A 119 -9.64 -9.87 0.98
N MET A 120 -9.39 -9.50 -0.28
CA MET A 120 -8.03 -9.27 -0.79
C MET A 120 -7.35 -8.11 -0.05
N LEU A 121 -8.07 -7.00 0.17
CA LEU A 121 -7.58 -5.85 0.92
C LEU A 121 -7.32 -6.20 2.39
N ASP A 122 -8.21 -6.97 3.02
CA ASP A 122 -8.06 -7.41 4.41
C ASP A 122 -6.79 -8.25 4.58
N ARG A 123 -6.55 -9.23 3.70
CA ARG A 123 -5.29 -10.01 3.69
C ARG A 123 -4.06 -9.11 3.58
N LYS A 124 -4.08 -8.12 2.67
CA LYS A 124 -3.00 -7.14 2.53
C LYS A 124 -2.81 -6.30 3.80
N HIS A 125 -3.89 -5.80 4.39
CA HIS A 125 -3.83 -4.98 5.60
C HIS A 125 -3.28 -5.77 6.77
N GLN A 126 -3.72 -7.02 6.97
CA GLN A 126 -3.21 -7.90 8.01
C GLN A 126 -1.70 -8.14 7.87
N ALA A 127 -1.23 -8.39 6.64
CA ALA A 127 0.20 -8.59 6.37
C ALA A 127 1.04 -7.33 6.68
N ILE A 128 0.52 -6.14 6.33
CA ILE A 128 1.19 -4.86 6.63
C ILE A 128 1.17 -4.57 8.15
N MET A 129 0.04 -4.78 8.82
CA MET A 129 -0.08 -4.57 10.26
C MET A 129 0.84 -5.49 11.05
N ALA A 130 0.93 -6.78 10.68
CA ALA A 130 1.82 -7.73 11.35
C ALA A 130 3.30 -7.32 11.26
N MET A 131 3.72 -6.76 10.12
CA MET A 131 5.06 -6.23 9.95
C MET A 131 5.30 -4.98 10.81
N ILE A 132 4.36 -4.03 10.85
CA ILE A 132 4.47 -2.82 11.71
C ILE A 132 4.52 -3.23 13.18
N GLU A 133 3.64 -4.14 13.60
CA GLU A 133 3.59 -4.67 14.97
C GLU A 133 4.92 -5.33 15.36
N SER A 134 5.52 -6.12 14.46
CA SER A 134 6.83 -6.73 14.70
C SER A 134 7.91 -5.69 15.00
N ARG A 135 7.94 -4.60 14.23
CA ARG A 135 8.88 -3.48 14.43
C ARG A 135 8.62 -2.74 15.74
N LEU A 136 7.36 -2.43 16.06
CA LEU A 136 7.01 -1.78 17.32
C LEU A 136 7.35 -2.66 18.53
N ARG A 137 7.14 -3.99 18.42
CA ARG A 137 7.50 -4.94 19.47
C ARG A 137 9.01 -4.99 19.71
N GLN A 138 9.81 -4.97 18.64
CA GLN A 138 11.27 -4.88 18.75
C GLN A 138 11.68 -3.57 19.46
N ALA A 139 11.06 -2.44 19.09
CA ALA A 139 11.33 -1.16 19.70
C ALA A 139 10.93 -1.11 21.19
N GLN A 140 9.81 -1.74 21.57
CA GLN A 140 9.42 -1.91 22.98
C GLN A 140 10.46 -2.72 23.77
N GLN A 141 10.99 -3.81 23.20
CA GLN A 141 12.02 -4.63 23.85
C GLN A 141 13.33 -3.87 24.06
N GLN A 142 13.60 -2.88 23.22
CA GLN A 142 14.78 -2.00 23.31
C GLN A 142 14.53 -0.76 24.20
N GLY A 143 13.31 -0.60 24.74
CA GLY A 143 12.92 0.57 25.52
C GLY A 143 12.60 1.82 24.69
N ALA A 144 12.69 1.77 23.35
CA ALA A 144 12.47 2.93 22.50
C ALA A 144 10.98 3.35 22.38
N VAL A 145 10.06 2.51 22.86
CA VAL A 145 8.60 2.72 22.84
C VAL A 145 8.00 2.28 24.17
N ALA A 146 6.93 2.92 24.63
CA ALA A 146 6.27 2.58 25.88
C ALA A 146 5.82 1.11 25.94
N ALA A 147 6.09 0.46 27.07
CA ALA A 147 5.82 -0.97 27.27
C ALA A 147 4.32 -1.33 27.33
N ASP A 148 3.46 -0.36 27.64
CA ASP A 148 2.00 -0.49 27.70
C ASP A 148 1.30 -0.09 26.38
N LEU A 149 2.07 0.20 25.32
CA LEU A 149 1.49 0.54 24.02
C LEU A 149 0.73 -0.65 23.42
N ASP A 150 -0.53 -0.44 23.07
CA ASP A 150 -1.35 -1.40 22.32
C ASP A 150 -0.84 -1.46 20.87
N LEU A 151 -0.04 -2.48 20.55
CA LEU A 151 0.58 -2.61 19.24
C LEU A 151 -0.43 -2.87 18.11
N PRO A 152 -1.42 -3.77 18.25
CA PRO A 152 -2.46 -3.95 17.24
C PRO A 152 -3.21 -2.66 16.92
N ALA A 153 -3.70 -1.95 17.94
CA ALA A 153 -4.45 -0.70 17.75
C ALA A 153 -3.57 0.39 17.12
N THR A 154 -2.32 0.53 17.58
CA THR A 154 -1.38 1.51 17.04
C THR A 154 -1.05 1.21 15.58
N SER A 155 -0.81 -0.05 15.22
CA SER A 155 -0.51 -0.47 13.85
C SER A 155 -1.69 -0.20 12.90
N SER A 156 -2.92 -0.46 13.36
CA SER A 156 -4.15 -0.16 12.62
C SER A 156 -4.32 1.35 12.37
N LEU A 157 -4.07 2.18 13.39
CA LEU A 157 -4.15 3.64 13.26
C LEU A 157 -3.06 4.21 12.35
N LEU A 158 -1.83 3.68 12.41
CA LEU A 158 -0.75 4.05 11.50
C LEU A 158 -1.10 3.73 10.04
N LEU A 159 -1.67 2.54 9.80
CA LEU A 159 -2.13 2.16 8.46
C LEU A 159 -3.28 3.06 7.97
N SER A 160 -4.23 3.37 8.85
CA SER A 160 -5.34 4.28 8.55
C SER A 160 -4.84 5.69 8.20
N LEU A 161 -3.88 6.21 8.97
CA LEU A 161 -3.22 7.48 8.69
C LEU A 161 -2.48 7.46 7.34
N THR A 162 -1.82 6.34 7.03
CA THR A 162 -1.13 6.15 5.75
C THR A 162 -2.11 6.26 4.58
N TYR A 163 -3.26 5.58 4.65
CA TYR A 163 -4.29 5.69 3.61
C TYR A 163 -4.93 7.09 3.53
N GLY A 164 -5.13 7.76 4.67
CA GLY A 164 -5.58 9.15 4.69
C GLY A 164 -4.61 10.10 3.98
N ILE A 165 -3.30 9.96 4.23
CA ILE A 165 -2.25 10.74 3.56
C ILE A 165 -2.16 10.37 2.07
N LEU A 166 -2.28 9.09 1.73
CA LEU A 166 -2.28 8.60 0.36
C LEU A 166 -3.42 9.23 -0.46
N ALA A 167 -4.62 9.27 0.12
CA ALA A 167 -5.82 9.78 -0.53
C ALA A 167 -5.90 11.32 -0.53
N ASP A 168 -5.02 12.03 0.19
CA ASP A 168 -5.01 13.48 0.26
C ASP A 168 -4.70 14.11 -1.12
N THR A 169 -5.73 14.68 -1.75
CA THR A 169 -5.64 15.40 -3.03
C THR A 169 -5.54 16.91 -2.86
N ALA A 170 -5.45 17.43 -1.62
CA ALA A 170 -5.45 18.87 -1.36
C ALA A 170 -4.23 19.54 -2.03
N THR A 171 -4.46 20.16 -3.18
CA THR A 171 -3.45 20.91 -3.95
C THR A 171 -3.04 22.21 -3.27
N GLY A 172 -3.76 22.64 -2.23
CA GLY A 172 -3.46 23.80 -1.39
C GLY A 172 -3.49 23.44 0.09
N SER A 173 -2.81 22.38 0.51
CA SER A 173 -2.78 22.04 1.93
C SER A 173 -2.27 23.24 2.74
N ALA A 174 -3.01 23.64 3.77
CA ALA A 174 -2.65 24.76 4.64
C ALA A 174 -1.27 24.62 5.32
N LEU A 175 -0.68 23.42 5.27
CA LEU A 175 0.63 23.10 5.83
C LEU A 175 1.67 22.95 4.71
N SER A 176 2.77 23.70 4.81
CA SER A 176 4.03 23.37 4.14
C SER A 176 4.52 21.96 4.52
N GLU A 177 5.39 21.38 3.70
CA GLU A 177 5.99 20.08 3.98
C GLU A 177 6.68 20.04 5.36
N ALA A 178 7.40 21.11 5.71
CA ALA A 178 8.05 21.25 7.02
C ALA A 178 7.02 21.29 8.17
N GLN A 179 5.89 21.98 8.00
CA GLN A 179 4.81 21.97 9.01
C GLN A 179 4.19 20.58 9.15
N ARG A 180 3.99 19.88 8.03
CA ARG A 180 3.44 18.53 8.01
C ARG A 180 4.37 17.53 8.71
N ARG A 181 5.67 17.55 8.39
CA ARG A 181 6.67 16.73 9.08
C ARG A 181 6.66 16.98 10.57
N ARG A 182 6.72 18.24 11.02
CA ARG A 182 6.65 18.57 12.46
C ARG A 182 5.38 18.06 13.13
N ALA A 183 4.23 18.24 12.49
CA ALA A 183 2.96 17.75 13.04
C ALA A 183 2.92 16.22 13.14
N LEU A 184 3.36 15.51 12.10
CA LEU A 184 3.47 14.06 12.12
C LEU A 184 4.46 13.59 13.19
N SER A 185 5.66 14.16 13.27
CA SER A 185 6.64 13.81 14.31
C SER A 185 6.07 14.03 15.71
N ALA A 186 5.33 15.11 15.96
CA ALA A 186 4.69 15.37 17.25
C ALA A 186 3.58 14.33 17.57
N MET A 187 2.72 14.01 16.58
CA MET A 187 1.68 12.99 16.74
C MET A 187 2.27 11.61 17.03
N ILE A 188 3.25 11.18 16.24
CA ILE A 188 3.90 9.87 16.39
C ILE A 188 4.66 9.79 17.71
N ASN A 189 5.41 10.83 18.10
CA ASN A 189 6.05 10.89 19.42
C ASN A 189 5.04 10.78 20.56
N GLY A 190 3.92 11.51 20.48
CA GLY A 190 2.88 11.47 21.50
C GLY A 190 2.23 10.10 21.66
N VAL A 191 2.07 9.35 20.56
CA VAL A 191 1.54 7.98 20.58
C VAL A 191 2.57 6.99 21.11
N LEU A 192 3.79 7.01 20.55
CA LEU A 192 4.83 6.02 20.89
C LEU A 192 5.38 6.20 22.30
N ARG A 193 5.31 7.42 22.87
CA ARG A 193 5.82 7.76 24.21
C ARG A 193 7.22 7.16 24.43
N PRO A 194 8.22 7.52 23.62
CA PRO A 194 9.55 6.93 23.69
C PRO A 194 10.11 7.06 25.10
N VAL A 195 10.67 5.97 25.62
CA VAL A 195 11.43 6.00 26.88
C VAL A 195 12.85 6.41 26.48
N GLY A 196 13.36 7.47 27.12
CA GLY A 196 14.50 8.26 26.64
C GLY A 196 15.79 7.49 26.33
#